data_AF-A0A9C9TG75-F1
#
_entry.id   AF-A0A9C9TG75-F1
#
_cell.length_a   1.000
_cell.length_b   1.000
_cell.length_c   1.000
_cell.angle_alpha   90.00
_cell.angle_beta   90.00
_cell.angle_gamma   90.00
#
_symmetry.space_group_name_H-M   'P 1'
#
loop_
_entity.id
_entity.type
_entity.pdbx_description
1 polymer ?
#
loop_
_entity_poly.entity_id
_entity_poly.type
_entity_poly.pdbx_seq_one_letter_code
_entity_poly.pdbx_strand_id
1 'polypeptide(L)'
;MRRIFAEASTSVPALIFIDEIDTLQARGTSSRNDDWWRSIINGLLECLDGTGRREGVIVLAACNDASDLDAALIRSGRLDRTFHIGLPGEEDLAEIFRHHLPSLSEAEVQPVATFLAGIASGADAARIARDARSVARTAGREIAAGDLLAVAIPPDTRPQDLRRRIAVHEAGHAVMLLSQGIVPACLSIVDASGGKVAYERSDGEGLPENLYQRLLVHLAGRAAEDIVFGSVSLGAGGPDASDLGKATRLLATIEARLGLGSRLSVTETVDEALIEARLRTAYADAVMRLLEHRKAILDLAAIALRDRIVGKAALRDFWASR
;
A
#
# COMPACT_ATOMS: atom_id res chain seq x y z
N MET A 1 -12.67 5.39 30.49
CA MET A 1 -11.58 6.33 30.21
C MET A 1 -11.06 7.04 31.46
N ARG A 2 -11.84 7.94 32.10
CA ARG A 2 -11.39 8.68 33.32
C ARG A 2 -10.83 7.79 34.43
N ARG A 3 -11.45 6.62 34.69
CA ARG A 3 -10.96 5.64 35.68
C ARG A 3 -9.55 5.12 35.36
N ILE A 4 -9.29 4.71 34.11
CA ILE A 4 -7.99 4.19 33.65
C ILE A 4 -6.91 5.24 33.86
N PHE A 5 -7.21 6.49 33.49
CA PHE A 5 -6.29 7.61 33.68
C PHE A 5 -6.03 7.86 35.18
N ALA A 6 -7.05 7.79 36.04
CA ALA A 6 -6.87 7.94 37.49
C ALA A 6 -5.99 6.82 38.08
N GLU A 7 -6.25 5.57 37.71
CA GLU A 7 -5.45 4.39 38.12
C GLU A 7 -3.99 4.51 37.68
N ALA A 8 -3.73 4.95 36.45
CA ALA A 8 -2.39 5.17 35.92
C ALA A 8 -1.64 6.28 36.67
N SER A 9 -2.32 7.38 37.01
CA SER A 9 -1.74 8.46 37.82
C SER A 9 -1.33 8.04 39.23
N THR A 10 -2.00 7.04 39.81
CA THR A 10 -1.63 6.49 41.12
C THR A 10 -0.59 5.37 41.04
N SER A 11 -0.27 4.89 39.84
CA SER A 11 0.59 3.71 39.60
C SER A 11 1.85 4.05 38.81
N VAL A 12 2.43 5.23 39.05
CA VAL A 12 3.61 5.72 38.31
C VAL A 12 4.85 4.87 38.63
N PRO A 13 5.66 4.45 37.62
CA PRO A 13 5.52 4.73 36.19
C PRO A 13 4.45 3.89 35.50
N ALA A 14 3.63 4.53 34.67
CA ALA A 14 2.54 3.87 33.96
C ALA A 14 2.55 4.16 32.45
N LEU A 15 2.17 3.16 31.65
CA LEU A 15 1.93 3.29 30.22
C LEU A 15 0.44 3.03 29.94
N ILE A 16 -0.22 3.98 29.29
CA ILE A 16 -1.56 3.81 28.72
C ILE A 16 -1.38 3.57 27.22
N PHE A 17 -1.83 2.42 26.72
CA PHE A 17 -1.85 2.11 25.29
C PHE A 17 -3.29 2.13 24.77
N ILE A 18 -3.53 2.91 23.71
CA ILE A 18 -4.83 3.02 23.03
C ILE A 18 -4.65 2.47 21.62
N ASP A 19 -5.15 1.26 21.38
CA ASP A 19 -5.15 0.68 20.04
C ASP A 19 -6.31 1.21 19.20
N GLU A 20 -6.14 1.22 17.87
CA GLU A 20 -7.14 1.67 16.88
C GLU A 20 -7.83 3.01 17.23
N ILE A 21 -7.03 4.04 17.57
CA ILE A 21 -7.58 5.35 17.96
C ILE A 21 -8.33 6.06 16.82
N ASP A 22 -8.08 5.66 15.57
CA ASP A 22 -8.79 6.06 14.35
C ASP A 22 -10.25 5.57 14.31
N THR A 23 -10.63 4.64 15.18
CA THR A 23 -12.07 4.32 15.40
C THR A 23 -12.84 5.50 15.98
N LEU A 24 -12.17 6.45 16.62
CA LEU A 24 -12.75 7.70 17.09
C LEU A 24 -12.84 8.70 15.93
N GLN A 25 -13.91 8.58 15.14
CA GLN A 25 -14.15 9.46 13.98
C GLN A 25 -14.05 10.94 14.36
N ALA A 26 -13.35 11.72 13.52
CA ALA A 26 -13.31 13.17 13.65
C ALA A 26 -14.72 13.76 13.72
N ARG A 27 -14.88 14.81 14.53
CA ARG A 27 -16.15 15.52 14.70
C ARG A 27 -16.64 16.07 13.35
N GLY A 28 -17.94 15.92 13.07
CA GLY A 28 -18.60 16.45 11.87
C GLY A 28 -18.60 15.52 10.65
N THR A 29 -18.10 14.28 10.79
CA THR A 29 -18.01 13.31 9.69
C THR A 29 -19.29 12.48 9.47
N SER A 30 -20.18 12.35 10.46
CA SER A 30 -21.44 11.61 10.33
C SER A 30 -22.62 12.30 11.04
N SER A 31 -23.75 12.48 10.33
CA SER A 31 -24.90 13.24 10.86
C SER A 31 -25.72 12.53 11.94
N ARG A 32 -25.61 11.20 12.05
CA ARG A 32 -26.45 10.39 12.96
C ARG A 32 -25.87 10.15 14.35
N ASN A 33 -24.56 10.31 14.57
CA ASN A 33 -23.88 10.00 15.85
C ASN A 33 -22.85 11.07 16.28
N ASP A 34 -22.85 12.26 15.66
CA ASP A 34 -21.82 13.28 15.88
C ASP A 34 -21.70 13.69 17.36
N ASP A 35 -22.83 13.90 18.04
CA ASP A 35 -22.85 14.31 19.44
C ASP A 35 -22.25 13.25 20.39
N TRP A 36 -22.42 11.97 20.07
CA TRP A 36 -21.84 10.87 20.84
C TRP A 36 -20.32 10.82 20.68
N TRP A 37 -19.82 10.90 19.44
CA TRP A 37 -18.38 10.94 19.16
C TRP A 37 -17.71 12.19 19.76
N ARG A 38 -18.36 13.36 19.64
CA ARG A 38 -17.92 14.60 20.28
C ARG A 38 -17.75 14.44 21.79
N SER A 39 -18.69 13.79 22.46
CA SER A 39 -18.61 13.55 23.90
C SER A 39 -17.41 12.68 24.28
N ILE A 40 -17.15 11.60 23.53
CA ILE A 40 -16.01 10.71 23.77
C ILE A 40 -14.68 11.45 23.54
N ILE A 41 -14.56 12.16 22.41
CA ILE A 41 -13.35 12.92 22.07
C ILE A 41 -13.07 13.97 23.14
N ASN A 42 -14.07 14.78 23.53
CA ASN A 42 -13.89 15.78 24.57
C ASN A 42 -13.49 15.14 25.91
N GLY A 43 -14.07 13.99 26.28
CA GLY A 43 -13.68 13.25 27.47
C GLY A 43 -12.23 12.74 27.42
N LEU A 44 -11.74 12.33 26.24
CA LEU A 44 -10.34 11.95 26.02
C LEU A 44 -9.43 13.17 26.11
N LEU A 45 -9.80 14.29 25.49
CA LEU A 45 -9.06 15.54 25.56
C LEU A 45 -8.92 16.02 27.01
N GLU A 46 -9.98 15.97 27.81
CA GLU A 46 -9.91 16.29 29.25
C GLU A 46 -8.96 15.34 30.01
N CYS A 47 -8.91 14.07 29.63
CA CYS A 47 -8.00 13.10 30.25
C CYS A 47 -6.53 13.38 29.86
N LEU A 48 -6.28 13.78 28.61
CA LEU A 48 -4.95 14.13 28.08
C LEU A 48 -4.46 15.50 28.60
N ASP A 49 -5.35 16.51 28.61
CA ASP A 49 -5.06 17.89 29.00
C ASP A 49 -4.93 18.10 30.51
N GLY A 50 -5.38 17.12 31.31
CA GLY A 50 -5.72 17.24 32.72
C GLY A 50 -4.89 18.27 33.50
N THR A 51 -5.55 18.99 34.41
CA THR A 51 -5.07 20.17 35.17
C THR A 51 -3.78 20.02 35.99
N GLY A 52 -3.07 18.90 35.88
CA GLY A 52 -1.68 18.73 36.31
C GLY A 52 -0.96 17.83 35.31
N ARG A 53 0.21 18.26 34.82
CA ARG A 53 1.16 17.39 34.12
C ARG A 53 1.35 16.11 34.94
N ARG A 54 0.94 14.97 34.40
CA ARG A 54 1.09 13.67 35.07
C ARG A 54 2.50 13.17 34.85
N GLU A 55 3.43 13.67 35.66
CA GLU A 55 4.81 13.20 35.63
C GLU A 55 4.84 11.67 35.80
N GLY A 56 5.45 10.98 34.85
CA GLY A 56 5.62 9.52 34.86
C GLY A 56 4.47 8.69 34.30
N VAL A 57 3.46 9.29 33.66
CA VAL A 57 2.49 8.57 32.81
C VAL A 57 2.78 8.84 31.34
N ILE A 58 3.00 7.79 30.57
CA ILE A 58 3.16 7.86 29.10
C ILE A 58 1.86 7.37 28.46
N VAL A 59 1.37 8.09 27.45
CA VAL A 59 0.24 7.66 26.61
C VAL A 59 0.77 7.35 25.22
N LEU A 60 0.53 6.13 24.74
CA LEU A 60 0.79 5.69 23.38
C LEU A 60 -0.53 5.35 22.70
N ALA A 61 -0.64 5.69 21.42
CA ALA A 61 -1.79 5.33 20.60
C ALA A 61 -1.34 4.78 19.25
N ALA A 62 -2.11 3.85 18.69
CA ALA A 62 -1.89 3.28 17.37
C ALA A 62 -3.10 3.54 16.46
N CYS A 63 -2.84 3.86 15.20
CA CYS A 63 -3.84 4.03 14.15
C CYS A 63 -3.26 3.56 12.80
N ASN A 64 -4.13 3.13 11.88
CA ASN A 64 -3.72 2.81 10.52
C ASN A 64 -3.59 4.07 9.67
N ASP A 65 -4.50 5.04 9.87
CA ASP A 65 -4.50 6.32 9.17
C ASP A 65 -4.64 7.48 10.16
N ALA A 66 -3.58 8.29 10.29
CA ALA A 66 -3.59 9.45 11.16
C ALA A 66 -4.43 10.62 10.61
N SER A 67 -4.79 10.59 9.32
CA SER A 67 -5.57 11.67 8.69
C SER A 67 -7.04 11.68 9.11
N ASP A 68 -7.57 10.53 9.56
CA ASP A 68 -8.94 10.39 10.08
C ASP A 68 -9.09 10.86 11.54
N LEU A 69 -7.97 11.14 12.21
CA LEU A 69 -7.98 11.55 13.61
C LEU A 69 -8.43 13.00 13.80
N ASP A 70 -9.13 13.25 14.89
CA ASP A 70 -9.47 14.61 15.29
C ASP A 70 -8.19 15.43 15.52
N ALA A 71 -8.02 16.52 14.76
CA ALA A 71 -6.86 17.40 14.83
C ALA A 71 -6.60 17.97 16.24
N ALA A 72 -7.57 17.94 17.14
CA ALA A 72 -7.37 18.30 18.54
C ALA A 72 -6.49 17.27 19.29
N LEU A 73 -6.56 15.98 18.99
CA LEU A 73 -5.82 14.93 19.71
C LEU A 73 -4.31 15.05 19.51
N ILE A 74 -3.87 15.50 18.33
CA ILE A 74 -2.45 15.60 17.93
C ILE A 74 -1.80 16.95 18.26
N ARG A 75 -2.50 17.83 19.00
CA ARG A 75 -1.93 19.13 19.40
C ARG A 75 -0.86 18.97 20.48
N SER A 76 0.04 19.96 20.53
CA SER A 76 1.08 20.09 21.55
C SER A 76 0.52 19.84 22.97
N GLY A 77 1.19 18.98 23.72
CA GLY A 77 0.77 18.60 25.08
C GLY A 77 -0.21 17.42 25.17
N ARG A 78 -0.60 16.82 24.05
CA ARG A 78 -1.48 15.63 23.97
C ARG A 78 -0.74 14.46 23.30
N LEU A 79 -1.19 14.01 22.12
CA LEU A 79 -0.48 13.04 21.28
C LEU A 79 0.41 13.80 20.29
N ASP A 80 1.37 14.56 20.82
CA ASP A 80 2.16 15.52 20.03
C ASP A 80 3.39 14.92 19.33
N ARG A 81 3.72 13.65 19.62
CA ARG A 81 4.77 12.89 18.92
C ARG A 81 4.14 11.78 18.08
N THR A 82 4.38 11.84 16.78
CA THR A 82 3.95 10.82 15.84
C THR A 82 5.16 10.05 15.32
N PHE A 83 5.06 8.73 15.31
CA PHE A 83 6.05 7.83 14.74
C PHE A 83 5.39 7.04 13.63
N HIS A 84 5.91 7.16 12.41
CA HIS A 84 5.43 6.37 11.29
C HIS A 84 6.21 5.06 11.22
N ILE A 85 5.51 3.93 11.31
CA ILE A 85 6.09 2.60 11.10
C ILE A 85 5.65 2.14 9.72
N GLY A 86 6.59 2.17 8.76
CA GLY A 86 6.37 1.69 7.41
C GLY A 86 6.43 0.16 7.30
N LEU A 87 6.31 -0.33 6.07
CA LEU A 87 6.58 -1.73 5.79
C LEU A 87 8.07 -2.04 6.03
N PRO A 88 8.40 -3.20 6.62
CA PRO A 88 9.77 -3.58 6.91
C PRO A 88 10.61 -3.72 5.64
N GLY A 89 11.88 -3.34 5.75
CA GLY A 89 12.88 -3.59 4.73
C GLY A 89 13.32 -5.06 4.69
N GLU A 90 14.30 -5.33 3.84
CA GLU A 90 14.89 -6.66 3.69
C GLU A 90 15.54 -7.15 4.99
N GLU A 91 16.39 -6.33 5.61
CA GLU A 91 17.09 -6.66 6.87
C GLU A 91 16.09 -6.85 8.02
N ASP A 92 15.08 -5.97 8.13
CA ASP A 92 14.03 -6.07 9.14
C ASP A 92 13.25 -7.38 9.01
N LEU A 93 12.87 -7.77 7.78
CA LEU A 93 12.16 -9.01 7.52
C LEU A 93 13.00 -10.24 7.81
N ALA A 94 14.30 -10.21 7.48
CA ALA A 94 15.21 -11.31 7.80
C ALA A 94 15.27 -11.54 9.32
N GLU A 95 15.35 -10.47 10.12
CA GLU A 95 15.30 -10.57 11.58
C GLU A 95 13.94 -11.04 12.10
N ILE A 96 12.83 -10.57 11.53
CA ILE A 96 11.49 -11.05 11.90
C ILE A 96 11.35 -12.56 11.59
N PHE A 97 11.84 -13.02 10.44
CA PHE A 97 11.81 -14.43 10.09
C PHE A 97 12.71 -15.25 11.03
N ARG A 98 13.93 -14.82 11.32
CA ARG A 98 14.83 -15.47 12.29
C ARG A 98 14.22 -15.54 13.69
N HIS A 99 13.56 -14.48 14.13
CA HIS A 99 12.87 -14.47 15.42
C HIS A 99 11.77 -15.54 15.48
N HIS A 100 10.99 -15.70 14.41
CA HIS A 100 9.93 -16.70 14.35
C HIS A 100 10.42 -18.11 13.95
N LEU A 101 11.55 -18.23 13.29
CA LEU A 101 12.13 -19.46 12.75
C LEU A 101 13.60 -19.59 13.19
N PRO A 102 13.87 -19.73 14.50
CA PRO A 102 15.24 -19.70 15.04
C PRO A 102 16.13 -20.86 14.53
N SER A 103 15.53 -21.90 13.96
CA SER A 103 16.24 -23.02 13.34
C SER A 103 16.79 -22.69 11.94
N LEU A 104 16.30 -21.64 11.29
CA LEU A 104 16.79 -21.20 9.98
C LEU A 104 17.88 -20.14 10.16
N SER A 105 18.95 -20.28 9.38
CA SER A 105 20.01 -19.30 9.29
C SER A 105 19.57 -18.05 8.52
N GLU A 106 20.34 -16.97 8.65
CA GLU A 106 20.11 -15.73 7.89
C GLU A 106 20.12 -15.98 6.38
N ALA A 107 21.08 -16.76 5.89
CA ALA A 107 21.18 -17.11 4.47
C ALA A 107 19.96 -17.89 3.95
N GLU A 108 19.25 -18.62 4.82
CA GLU A 108 18.05 -19.38 4.46
C GLU A 108 16.79 -18.51 4.42
N VAL A 109 16.71 -17.47 5.25
CA VAL A 109 15.56 -16.54 5.26
C VAL A 109 15.74 -15.38 4.29
N GLN A 110 16.99 -15.02 3.98
CA GLN A 110 17.33 -13.85 3.15
C GLN A 110 16.57 -13.82 1.83
N PRO A 111 16.50 -14.90 1.03
CA PRO A 111 15.80 -14.84 -0.25
C PRO A 111 14.34 -14.42 -0.09
N VAL A 112 13.65 -14.98 0.90
CA VAL A 112 12.24 -14.67 1.18
C VAL A 112 12.09 -13.25 1.73
N ALA A 113 13.02 -12.80 2.58
CA ALA A 113 13.05 -11.44 3.08
C ALA A 113 13.25 -10.42 1.93
N THR A 114 14.22 -10.64 1.06
CA THR A 114 14.45 -9.82 -0.15
C THR A 114 13.20 -9.75 -1.01
N PHE A 115 12.52 -10.88 -1.22
CA PHE A 115 11.30 -10.94 -2.02
C PHE A 115 10.11 -10.20 -1.38
N LEU A 116 10.01 -10.18 -0.06
CA LEU A 116 8.88 -9.58 0.65
C LEU A 116 9.13 -8.16 1.14
N ALA A 117 10.34 -7.64 1.00
CA ALA A 117 10.76 -6.30 1.43
C ALA A 117 9.88 -5.20 0.83
N GLY A 118 9.31 -4.36 1.69
CA GLY A 118 8.38 -3.30 1.27
C GLY A 118 7.01 -3.81 0.77
N ILE A 119 6.70 -5.09 0.97
CA ILE A 119 5.45 -5.73 0.52
C ILE A 119 4.67 -6.31 1.70
N ALA A 120 5.35 -7.09 2.54
CA ALA A 120 4.75 -7.81 3.66
C ALA A 120 4.91 -7.00 4.94
N SER A 121 3.85 -6.92 5.74
CA SER A 121 3.95 -6.41 7.11
C SER A 121 4.68 -7.41 8.01
N GLY A 122 5.12 -6.98 9.19
CA GLY A 122 5.64 -7.91 10.20
C GLY A 122 4.62 -8.98 10.61
N ALA A 123 3.32 -8.64 10.60
CA ALA A 123 2.25 -9.60 10.85
C ALA A 123 2.11 -10.64 9.72
N ASP A 124 2.28 -10.23 8.47
CA ASP A 124 2.31 -11.15 7.32
C ASP A 124 3.51 -12.10 7.40
N ALA A 125 4.70 -11.58 7.72
CA ALA A 125 5.90 -12.39 7.91
C ALA A 125 5.73 -13.41 9.04
N ALA A 126 5.14 -13.00 10.17
CA ALA A 126 4.82 -13.88 11.29
C ALA A 126 3.80 -14.97 10.91
N ARG A 127 2.80 -14.64 10.07
CA ARG A 127 1.84 -15.61 9.51
C ARG A 127 2.56 -16.61 8.61
N ILE A 128 3.34 -16.14 7.64
CA ILE A 128 4.13 -16.98 6.72
C ILE A 128 5.04 -17.94 7.50
N ALA A 129 5.74 -17.45 8.53
CA ALA A 129 6.59 -18.28 9.38
C ALA A 129 5.80 -19.34 10.19
N ARG A 130 4.60 -19.01 10.67
CA ARG A 130 3.71 -19.99 11.32
C ARG A 130 3.25 -21.07 10.35
N ASP A 131 2.85 -20.68 9.15
CA ASP A 131 2.37 -21.60 8.12
C ASP A 131 3.48 -22.53 7.63
N ALA A 132 4.70 -22.01 7.41
CA ALA A 132 5.87 -22.80 7.05
C ALA A 132 6.22 -23.85 8.13
N ARG A 133 6.16 -23.48 9.41
CA ARG A 133 6.31 -24.45 10.52
C ARG A 133 5.21 -25.49 10.54
N SER A 134 3.98 -25.11 10.20
CA SER A 134 2.85 -26.05 10.12
C SER A 134 3.07 -27.11 9.05
N VAL A 135 3.61 -26.71 7.89
CA VAL A 135 4.00 -27.63 6.80
C VAL A 135 5.04 -28.64 7.28
N ALA A 136 6.14 -28.16 7.88
CA ALA A 136 7.20 -29.04 8.39
C ALA A 136 6.70 -29.99 9.49
N ARG A 137 5.90 -29.48 10.43
CA ARG A 137 5.29 -30.27 11.51
C ARG A 137 4.38 -31.38 10.98
N THR A 138 3.57 -31.07 9.97
CA THR A 138 2.67 -32.06 9.34
C THR A 138 3.48 -33.18 8.66
N ALA A 139 4.67 -32.84 8.13
CA ALA A 139 5.60 -33.81 7.55
C ALA A 139 6.48 -34.54 8.59
N GLY A 140 6.33 -34.27 9.89
CA GLY A 140 7.09 -34.93 10.96
C GLY A 140 8.59 -34.62 10.98
N ARG A 141 9.00 -33.46 10.44
CA ARG A 141 10.40 -33.04 10.35
C ARG A 141 10.60 -31.61 10.83
N GLU A 142 11.86 -31.21 11.00
CA GLU A 142 12.20 -29.80 11.24
C GLU A 142 11.94 -28.95 9.99
N ILE A 143 11.77 -27.65 10.22
CA ILE A 143 11.57 -26.67 9.15
C ILE A 143 12.85 -26.50 8.34
N ALA A 144 12.70 -26.42 7.02
CA ALA A 144 13.77 -26.09 6.09
C ALA A 144 13.43 -24.81 5.32
N ALA A 145 14.46 -24.16 4.74
CA ALA A 145 14.29 -22.97 3.90
C ALA A 145 13.23 -23.15 2.78
N GLY A 146 13.14 -24.37 2.24
CA GLY A 146 12.15 -24.71 1.20
C GLY A 146 10.70 -24.59 1.66
N ASP A 147 10.40 -24.83 2.94
CA ASP A 147 9.03 -24.66 3.47
C ASP A 147 8.64 -23.20 3.52
N LEU A 148 9.57 -22.35 3.97
CA LEU A 148 9.37 -20.91 4.02
C LEU A 148 9.15 -20.35 2.62
N LEU A 149 9.99 -20.75 1.66
CA LEU A 149 9.86 -20.33 0.27
C LEU A 149 8.54 -20.80 -0.35
N ALA A 150 8.13 -22.04 -0.11
CA ALA A 150 6.89 -22.60 -0.66
C ALA A 150 5.64 -21.89 -0.13
N VAL A 151 5.65 -21.42 1.12
CA VAL A 151 4.54 -20.66 1.70
C VAL A 151 4.57 -19.20 1.23
N ALA A 152 5.74 -18.57 1.20
CA ALA A 152 5.88 -17.18 0.78
C ALA A 152 5.60 -16.99 -0.72
N ILE A 153 6.03 -17.94 -1.54
CA ILE A 153 5.96 -17.91 -3.01
C ILE A 153 5.39 -19.25 -3.50
N PRO A 154 4.08 -19.51 -3.29
CA PRO A 154 3.45 -20.78 -3.65
C PRO A 154 3.55 -21.04 -5.14
N PRO A 155 3.73 -22.28 -5.62
CA PRO A 155 3.82 -22.60 -7.04
C PRO A 155 2.66 -22.02 -7.85
N ASP A 156 2.95 -21.40 -8.98
CA ASP A 156 1.94 -20.81 -9.83
C ASP A 156 1.34 -21.86 -10.77
N THR A 157 0.12 -22.32 -10.47
CA THR A 157 -0.61 -23.33 -11.24
C THR A 157 -1.43 -22.73 -12.39
N ARG A 158 -1.42 -21.40 -12.57
CA ARG A 158 -2.21 -20.73 -13.60
C ARG A 158 -1.70 -21.06 -15.01
N PRO A 159 -2.58 -21.04 -16.02
CA PRO A 159 -2.20 -21.18 -17.43
C PRO A 159 -1.09 -20.21 -17.84
N GLN A 160 -0.19 -20.64 -18.74
CA GLN A 160 0.99 -19.85 -19.13
C GLN A 160 0.61 -18.52 -19.78
N ASP A 161 -0.45 -18.51 -20.59
CA ASP A 161 -1.02 -17.33 -21.23
C ASP A 161 -1.55 -16.33 -20.21
N LEU A 162 -2.24 -16.80 -19.16
CA LEU A 162 -2.70 -15.95 -18.06
C LEU A 162 -1.51 -15.35 -17.29
N ARG A 163 -0.51 -16.17 -16.92
CA ARG A 163 0.71 -15.69 -16.25
C ARG A 163 1.43 -14.63 -17.09
N ARG A 164 1.56 -14.87 -18.39
CA ARG A 164 2.18 -13.94 -19.33
C ARG A 164 1.41 -12.63 -19.40
N ARG A 165 0.08 -12.68 -19.41
CA ARG A 165 -0.76 -11.48 -19.43
C ARG A 165 -0.62 -10.66 -18.15
N ILE A 166 -0.66 -11.31 -16.99
CA ILE A 166 -0.44 -10.65 -15.69
C ILE A 166 0.95 -10.00 -15.65
N ALA A 167 1.99 -10.73 -16.07
CA ALA A 167 3.35 -10.18 -16.09
C ALA A 167 3.48 -8.94 -16.98
N VAL A 168 2.83 -8.92 -18.15
CA VAL A 168 2.78 -7.75 -19.03
C VAL A 168 1.99 -6.60 -18.39
N HIS A 169 0.87 -6.90 -17.74
CA HIS A 169 0.06 -5.92 -17.04
C HIS A 169 0.88 -5.20 -15.94
N GLU A 170 1.52 -5.96 -15.05
CA GLU A 170 2.34 -5.39 -13.99
C GLU A 170 3.60 -4.71 -14.52
N ALA A 171 4.21 -5.24 -15.58
CA ALA A 171 5.34 -4.59 -16.25
C ALA A 171 4.93 -3.23 -16.85
N GLY A 172 3.69 -3.09 -17.34
CA GLY A 172 3.13 -1.81 -17.78
C GLY A 172 3.14 -0.75 -16.69
N HIS A 173 2.62 -1.10 -15.51
CA HIS A 173 2.63 -0.23 -14.33
C HIS A 173 4.05 0.17 -13.93
N ALA A 174 4.95 -0.81 -13.81
CA ALA A 174 6.33 -0.56 -13.40
C ALA A 174 7.10 0.31 -14.41
N VAL A 175 6.96 0.03 -15.71
CA VAL A 175 7.62 0.83 -16.76
C VAL A 175 7.07 2.25 -16.81
N MET A 176 5.76 2.45 -16.62
CA MET A 176 5.18 3.79 -16.54
C MET A 176 5.81 4.59 -15.39
N LEU A 177 5.89 4.00 -14.18
CA LEU A 177 6.54 4.63 -13.02
C LEU A 177 8.02 4.95 -13.28
N LEU A 178 8.77 3.99 -13.82
CA LEU A 178 10.19 4.17 -14.14
C LEU A 178 10.42 5.27 -15.17
N SER A 179 9.54 5.38 -16.19
CA SER A 179 9.57 6.46 -17.18
C SER A 179 9.29 7.85 -16.59
N GLN A 180 8.72 7.91 -15.39
CA GLN A 180 8.47 9.13 -14.62
C GLN A 180 9.58 9.40 -13.59
N GLY A 181 10.64 8.59 -13.56
CA GLY A 181 11.73 8.69 -12.58
C GLY A 181 11.41 8.08 -11.21
N ILE A 182 10.29 7.36 -11.08
CA ILE A 182 9.87 6.72 -9.84
C ILE A 182 10.26 5.24 -9.90
N VAL A 183 11.13 4.80 -8.98
CA VAL A 183 11.50 3.38 -8.86
C VAL A 183 10.49 2.68 -7.94
N PRO A 184 9.68 1.72 -8.45
CA PRO A 184 8.76 0.98 -7.61
C PRO A 184 9.51 0.19 -6.54
N ALA A 185 8.88 0.01 -5.37
CA ALA A 185 9.39 -0.84 -4.32
C ALA A 185 9.44 -2.32 -4.77
N CYS A 186 8.43 -2.77 -5.51
CA CYS A 186 8.43 -4.10 -6.10
C CYS A 186 7.49 -4.23 -7.30
N LEU A 187 7.69 -5.30 -8.07
CA LEU A 187 6.72 -5.91 -8.97
C LEU A 187 6.53 -7.36 -8.54
N SER A 188 5.30 -7.81 -8.30
CA SER A 188 4.99 -9.20 -7.91
C SER A 188 3.85 -9.77 -8.76
N ILE A 189 3.98 -11.02 -9.18
CA ILE A 189 2.92 -11.78 -9.86
C ILE A 189 2.47 -13.00 -9.04
N VAL A 190 2.71 -13.00 -7.73
CA VAL A 190 2.49 -14.18 -6.87
C VAL A 190 1.03 -14.31 -6.41
N ASP A 191 0.28 -13.22 -6.34
CA ASP A 191 -1.09 -13.21 -5.82
C ASP A 191 -2.00 -14.12 -6.68
N ALA A 192 -2.84 -14.92 -6.02
CA ALA A 192 -3.81 -15.78 -6.70
C ALA A 192 -4.78 -14.97 -7.57
N SER A 193 -5.08 -13.73 -7.18
CA SER A 193 -6.00 -12.82 -7.87
C SER A 193 -5.36 -12.01 -9.00
N GLY A 194 -4.02 -12.00 -9.12
CA GLY A 194 -3.33 -11.21 -10.14
C GLY A 194 -1.86 -10.92 -9.82
N GLY A 195 -1.43 -9.70 -10.09
CA GLY A 195 -0.14 -9.16 -9.68
C GLY A 195 -0.30 -7.83 -8.97
N LYS A 196 0.82 -7.25 -8.53
CA LYS A 196 0.86 -5.89 -7.99
C LYS A 196 2.21 -5.23 -8.22
N VAL A 197 2.18 -3.92 -8.39
CA VAL A 197 3.35 -3.04 -8.30
C VAL A 197 3.19 -2.13 -7.08
N ALA A 198 4.10 -2.27 -6.11
CA ALA A 198 4.12 -1.41 -4.92
C ALA A 198 5.09 -0.25 -5.14
N TYR A 199 4.68 0.96 -4.78
CA TYR A 199 5.51 2.16 -4.82
C TYR A 199 5.04 3.15 -3.75
N GLU A 200 5.96 3.97 -3.27
CA GLU A 200 5.62 5.07 -2.36
C GLU A 200 4.89 6.15 -3.15
N ARG A 201 3.68 6.47 -2.70
CA ARG A 201 2.89 7.56 -3.28
C ARG A 201 3.46 8.87 -2.75
N SER A 202 3.96 9.69 -3.67
CA SER A 202 4.26 11.09 -3.39
C SER A 202 3.61 11.92 -4.48
N ASP A 203 2.49 12.56 -4.15
CA ASP A 203 1.85 13.51 -5.05
C ASP A 203 2.60 14.87 -5.05
N GLY A 204 3.72 14.99 -4.31
CA GLY A 204 4.46 16.24 -4.15
C GLY A 204 3.59 17.32 -3.52
N GLU A 205 3.48 18.46 -4.20
CA GLU A 205 2.54 19.55 -3.84
C GLU A 205 1.11 19.32 -4.37
N GLY A 206 0.84 18.20 -5.04
CA GLY A 206 -0.46 17.89 -5.63
C GLY A 206 -0.75 18.67 -6.90
N LEU A 207 0.29 19.01 -7.68
CA LEU A 207 0.13 19.76 -8.93
C LEU A 207 -0.69 18.95 -9.96
N PRO A 208 -1.39 19.60 -10.91
CA PRO A 208 -2.12 18.92 -11.97
C PRO A 208 -1.29 17.86 -12.71
N GLU A 209 -0.01 18.16 -12.94
CA GLU A 209 0.93 17.23 -13.59
C GLU A 209 1.18 15.98 -12.74
N ASN A 210 1.35 16.11 -11.41
CA ASN A 210 1.55 14.95 -10.53
C ASN A 210 0.31 14.04 -10.53
N LEU A 211 -0.88 14.63 -10.49
CA LEU A 211 -2.14 13.89 -10.56
C LEU A 211 -2.34 13.24 -11.94
N TYR A 212 -1.91 13.90 -13.01
CA TYR A 212 -1.95 13.35 -14.36
C TYR A 212 -1.01 12.16 -14.52
N GLN A 213 0.23 12.27 -14.04
CA GLN A 213 1.19 11.16 -14.03
C GLN A 213 0.65 9.94 -13.28
N ARG A 214 0.00 10.15 -12.14
CA ARG A 214 -0.69 9.09 -11.38
C ARG A 214 -1.88 8.49 -12.15
N LEU A 215 -2.65 9.31 -12.87
CA LEU A 215 -3.71 8.81 -13.76
C LEU A 215 -3.12 7.89 -14.83
N LEU A 216 -2.00 8.26 -15.45
CA LEU A 216 -1.32 7.43 -16.45
C LEU A 216 -0.83 6.10 -15.85
N VAL A 217 -0.34 6.10 -14.61
CA VAL A 217 0.03 4.86 -13.90
C VAL A 217 -1.18 3.94 -13.76
N HIS A 218 -2.34 4.44 -13.33
CA HIS A 218 -3.54 3.59 -13.24
C HIS A 218 -3.96 3.01 -14.60
N LEU A 219 -3.71 3.70 -15.71
CA LEU A 219 -4.06 3.22 -17.05
C LEU A 219 -2.98 2.31 -17.67
N ALA A 220 -1.80 2.22 -17.05
CA ALA A 220 -0.62 1.61 -17.65
C ALA A 220 -0.73 0.10 -17.85
N GLY A 221 -1.25 -0.65 -16.88
CA GLY A 221 -1.44 -2.10 -17.03
C GLY A 221 -2.38 -2.45 -18.19
N ARG A 222 -3.49 -1.70 -18.30
CA ARG A 222 -4.43 -1.81 -19.42
C ARG A 222 -3.76 -1.52 -20.76
N ALA A 223 -3.04 -0.40 -20.84
CA ALA A 223 -2.34 0.02 -22.04
C ALA A 223 -1.26 -0.98 -22.47
N ALA A 224 -0.52 -1.56 -21.53
CA ALA A 224 0.48 -2.59 -21.82
C ALA A 224 -0.13 -3.87 -22.40
N GLU A 225 -1.29 -4.31 -21.90
CA GLU A 225 -2.02 -5.43 -22.49
C GLU A 225 -2.41 -5.15 -23.94
N ASP A 226 -2.91 -3.95 -24.21
CA ASP A 226 -3.33 -3.52 -25.55
C ASP A 226 -2.14 -3.49 -26.52
N ILE A 227 -1.00 -2.93 -26.11
CA ILE A 227 0.23 -2.84 -26.91
C ILE A 227 0.81 -4.22 -27.25
N VAL A 228 0.76 -5.17 -26.31
CA VAL A 228 1.43 -6.46 -26.45
C VAL A 228 0.53 -7.51 -27.06
N PHE A 229 -0.76 -7.52 -26.71
CA PHE A 229 -1.71 -8.55 -27.13
C PHE A 229 -2.75 -8.05 -28.15
N GLY A 230 -2.90 -6.75 -28.35
CA GLY A 230 -3.96 -6.16 -29.18
C GLY A 230 -5.35 -6.32 -28.58
N SER A 231 -5.44 -6.74 -27.32
CA SER A 231 -6.70 -6.97 -26.61
C SER A 231 -6.50 -6.80 -25.11
N VAL A 232 -7.51 -6.24 -24.46
CA VAL A 232 -7.53 -6.00 -23.01
C VAL A 232 -8.36 -7.08 -22.32
N SER A 233 -7.89 -7.57 -21.17
CA SER A 233 -8.62 -8.55 -20.35
C SER A 233 -9.55 -7.90 -19.31
N LEU A 234 -10.38 -8.74 -18.69
CA LEU A 234 -11.22 -8.35 -17.54
C LEU A 234 -10.39 -7.83 -16.36
N GLY A 235 -9.14 -8.28 -16.19
CA GLY A 235 -8.28 -7.86 -15.08
C GLY A 235 -7.89 -6.38 -15.11
N ALA A 236 -7.99 -5.72 -16.27
CA ALA A 236 -7.72 -4.30 -16.43
C ALA A 236 -8.92 -3.39 -16.11
N GLY A 237 -10.01 -3.95 -15.58
CA GLY A 237 -11.20 -3.24 -15.13
C GLY A 237 -11.87 -3.97 -13.96
N GLY A 238 -13.00 -3.45 -13.48
CA GLY A 238 -13.75 -4.09 -12.40
C GLY A 238 -14.33 -3.08 -11.41
N PRO A 239 -14.41 -3.41 -10.11
CA PRO A 239 -15.01 -2.54 -9.10
C PRO A 239 -14.18 -1.25 -8.92
N ASP A 240 -14.66 -0.33 -8.09
CA ASP A 240 -13.98 0.95 -7.84
C ASP A 240 -12.50 0.81 -7.45
N ALA A 241 -12.14 -0.29 -6.78
CA ALA A 241 -10.77 -0.62 -6.39
C ALA A 241 -9.85 -1.10 -7.54
N SER A 242 -10.41 -1.42 -8.71
CA SER A 242 -9.65 -1.73 -9.92
C SER A 242 -8.88 -0.51 -10.42
N ASP A 243 -7.90 -0.70 -11.30
CA ASP A 243 -7.09 0.41 -11.79
C ASP A 243 -7.91 1.40 -12.63
N LEU A 244 -8.84 0.91 -13.45
CA LEU A 244 -9.78 1.77 -14.17
C LEU A 244 -10.72 2.51 -13.20
N GLY A 245 -11.19 1.86 -12.13
CA GLY A 245 -12.00 2.50 -11.09
C GLY A 245 -11.24 3.59 -10.33
N LYS A 246 -9.97 3.35 -10.00
CA LYS A 246 -9.08 4.36 -9.40
C LYS A 246 -8.82 5.53 -10.35
N ALA A 247 -8.55 5.28 -11.62
CA ALA A 247 -8.38 6.30 -12.65
C ALA A 247 -9.63 7.18 -12.77
N THR A 248 -10.80 6.56 -12.86
CA THR A 248 -12.10 7.24 -12.97
C THR A 248 -12.37 8.12 -11.75
N ARG A 249 -12.17 7.61 -10.53
CA ARG A 249 -12.38 8.37 -9.29
C ARG A 249 -11.38 9.51 -9.13
N LEU A 250 -10.12 9.30 -9.50
CA LEU A 250 -9.11 10.37 -9.46
C LEU A 250 -9.52 11.52 -10.39
N LEU A 251 -9.91 11.19 -11.63
CA LEU A 251 -10.33 12.19 -12.60
C LEU A 251 -11.62 12.91 -12.18
N ALA A 252 -12.59 12.17 -11.64
CA ALA A 252 -13.79 12.77 -11.06
C ALA A 252 -13.44 13.71 -9.90
N THR A 253 -12.47 13.37 -9.05
CA THR A 253 -12.02 14.24 -7.96
C THR A 253 -11.34 15.51 -8.47
N ILE A 254 -10.51 15.39 -9.51
CA ILE A 254 -9.86 16.53 -10.19
C ILE A 254 -10.90 17.51 -10.74
N GLU A 255 -11.94 17.01 -11.41
CA GLU A 255 -13.01 17.83 -11.99
C GLU A 255 -14.00 18.38 -10.95
N ALA A 256 -14.35 17.59 -9.94
CA ALA A 256 -15.41 17.90 -8.99
C ALA A 256 -14.94 18.78 -7.83
N ARG A 257 -13.75 18.50 -7.27
CA ARG A 257 -13.39 18.95 -5.92
C ARG A 257 -12.10 19.74 -5.85
N LEU A 258 -11.14 19.45 -6.71
CA LEU A 258 -9.81 20.08 -6.62
C LEU A 258 -9.72 21.41 -7.39
N GLY A 259 -10.64 21.68 -8.31
CA GLY A 259 -10.56 22.86 -9.18
C GLY A 259 -9.35 22.83 -10.14
N LEU A 260 -8.77 21.64 -10.35
CA LEU A 260 -7.61 21.40 -11.20
C LEU A 260 -8.01 20.80 -12.57
N GLY A 261 -9.31 20.65 -12.81
CA GLY A 261 -9.88 20.15 -14.04
C GLY A 261 -10.26 21.24 -15.03
N SER A 262 -11.32 20.99 -15.77
CA SER A 262 -11.89 21.94 -16.74
C SER A 262 -12.70 23.07 -16.09
N ARG A 263 -12.96 22.97 -14.78
CA ARG A 263 -13.82 23.88 -14.03
C ARG A 263 -13.13 24.34 -12.74
N LEU A 264 -13.46 25.56 -12.33
CA LEU A 264 -13.04 26.14 -11.04
C LEU A 264 -14.08 25.92 -9.93
N SER A 265 -15.29 25.46 -10.26
CA SER A 265 -16.39 25.24 -9.31
C SER A 265 -16.23 23.90 -8.59
N VAL A 266 -16.44 23.89 -7.27
CA VAL A 266 -16.61 22.64 -6.52
C VAL A 266 -18.05 22.13 -6.69
N THR A 267 -18.20 20.88 -7.10
CA THR A 267 -19.50 20.23 -7.34
C THR A 267 -19.49 18.82 -6.78
N GLU A 268 -20.67 18.28 -6.45
CA GLU A 268 -20.79 16.90 -5.97
C GLU A 268 -20.83 15.88 -7.11
N THR A 269 -21.31 16.30 -8.29
CA THR A 269 -21.49 15.44 -9.46
C THR A 269 -20.74 16.00 -10.67
N VAL A 270 -20.11 15.10 -11.42
CA VAL A 270 -19.45 15.42 -12.69
C VAL A 270 -20.19 14.69 -13.79
N ASP A 271 -20.30 15.35 -14.95
CA ASP A 271 -20.84 14.75 -16.15
C ASP A 271 -20.01 13.52 -16.57
N GLU A 272 -20.66 12.36 -16.65
CA GLU A 272 -20.02 11.10 -17.05
C GLU A 272 -19.42 11.19 -18.46
N ALA A 273 -20.03 11.95 -19.37
CA ALA A 273 -19.52 12.13 -20.72
C ALA A 273 -18.18 12.88 -20.73
N LEU A 274 -18.01 13.84 -19.83
CA LEU A 274 -16.75 14.56 -19.65
C LEU A 274 -15.65 13.64 -19.09
N ILE A 275 -15.99 12.84 -18.09
CA ILE A 275 -15.05 11.87 -17.49
C ILE A 275 -14.60 10.84 -18.53
N GLU A 276 -15.52 10.27 -19.30
CA GLU A 276 -15.21 9.31 -20.36
C GLU A 276 -14.31 9.93 -21.44
N ALA A 277 -14.62 11.15 -21.90
CA ALA A 277 -13.80 11.84 -22.89
C ALA A 277 -12.37 12.08 -22.39
N ARG A 278 -12.21 12.56 -21.15
CA ARG A 278 -10.87 12.79 -20.57
C ARG A 278 -10.12 11.49 -20.27
N LEU A 279 -10.82 10.42 -19.85
CA LEU A 279 -10.21 9.10 -19.66
C LEU A 279 -9.68 8.54 -20.99
N ARG A 280 -10.40 8.70 -22.10
CA ARG A 280 -9.95 8.27 -23.42
C ARG A 280 -8.68 8.99 -23.85
N THR A 281 -8.59 10.30 -23.63
CA THR A 281 -7.38 11.07 -23.89
C THR A 281 -6.22 10.59 -23.04
N ALA A 282 -6.40 10.46 -21.72
CA ALA A 282 -5.36 9.97 -20.82
C ALA A 282 -4.93 8.53 -21.16
N TYR A 283 -5.85 7.69 -21.61
CA TYR A 283 -5.53 6.33 -22.06
C TYR A 283 -4.70 6.34 -23.34
N ALA A 284 -5.05 7.19 -24.31
CA ALA A 284 -4.24 7.35 -25.52
C ALA A 284 -2.81 7.82 -25.19
N ASP A 285 -2.65 8.77 -24.27
CA ASP A 285 -1.36 9.23 -23.80
C ASP A 285 -0.56 8.12 -23.09
N ALA A 286 -1.22 7.34 -22.24
CA ALA A 286 -0.60 6.18 -21.58
C ALA A 286 -0.11 5.15 -22.60
N VAL A 287 -0.91 4.87 -23.63
CA VAL A 287 -0.54 3.97 -24.74
C VAL A 287 0.65 4.52 -25.52
N MET A 288 0.63 5.80 -25.92
CA MET A 288 1.72 6.42 -26.67
C MET A 288 3.04 6.38 -25.90
N ARG A 289 3.01 6.73 -24.60
CA ARG A 289 4.20 6.69 -23.75
C ARG A 289 4.74 5.28 -23.55
N LEU A 290 3.86 4.29 -23.35
CA LEU A 290 4.30 2.90 -23.19
C LEU A 290 4.74 2.25 -24.50
N LEU A 291 4.24 2.70 -25.66
CA LEU A 291 4.68 2.24 -26.96
C LEU A 291 6.18 2.50 -27.18
N GLU A 292 6.66 3.67 -26.76
CA GLU A 292 8.10 4.02 -26.79
C GLU A 292 8.95 3.05 -25.96
N HIS A 293 8.35 2.44 -24.93
CA HIS A 293 9.00 1.49 -24.02
C HIS A 293 8.55 0.04 -24.20
N ARG A 294 7.95 -0.33 -25.34
CA ARG A 294 7.41 -1.68 -25.59
C ARG A 294 8.42 -2.79 -25.31
N LYS A 295 9.70 -2.59 -25.69
CA LYS A 295 10.76 -3.57 -25.43
C LYS A 295 11.02 -3.74 -23.93
N ALA A 296 11.04 -2.65 -23.16
CA ALA A 296 11.22 -2.70 -21.71
C ALA A 296 10.07 -3.44 -21.03
N ILE A 297 8.83 -3.26 -21.48
CA ILE A 297 7.67 -4.01 -20.96
C ILE A 297 7.85 -5.52 -21.16
N LEU A 298 8.23 -5.94 -22.37
CA LEU A 298 8.43 -7.36 -22.67
C LEU A 298 9.58 -7.97 -21.87
N ASP A 299 10.70 -7.25 -21.75
CA ASP A 299 11.88 -7.74 -21.04
C ASP A 299 11.62 -7.80 -19.52
N LEU A 300 10.94 -6.80 -18.95
CA LEU A 300 10.55 -6.81 -17.54
C LEU A 300 9.51 -7.90 -17.26
N ALA A 301 8.54 -8.12 -18.15
CA ALA A 301 7.58 -9.21 -18.02
C ALA A 301 8.28 -10.58 -18.06
N ALA A 302 9.32 -10.75 -18.87
CA ALA A 302 10.12 -11.99 -18.90
C ALA A 302 10.88 -12.20 -17.58
N ILE A 303 11.44 -11.15 -17.00
CA ILE A 303 12.05 -11.19 -15.66
C ILE A 303 11.01 -11.57 -14.61
N ALA A 304 9.84 -10.93 -14.63
CA ALA A 304 8.74 -11.22 -13.70
C ALA A 304 8.24 -12.66 -13.83
N LEU A 305 8.14 -13.22 -15.03
CA LEU A 305 7.75 -14.63 -15.22
C LEU A 305 8.76 -15.62 -14.65
N ARG A 306 10.05 -15.28 -14.67
CA ARG A 306 11.13 -16.12 -14.13
C ARG A 306 11.23 -15.99 -12.62
N ASP A 307 11.28 -14.76 -12.12
CA ASP A 307 11.63 -14.47 -10.72
C ASP A 307 10.39 -14.32 -9.83
N ARG A 308 9.20 -14.11 -10.43
CA ARG A 308 7.87 -13.92 -9.82
C ARG A 308 7.72 -12.70 -8.92
N ILE A 309 8.81 -12.23 -8.32
CA ILE A 309 8.91 -10.98 -7.60
C ILE A 309 10.22 -10.29 -8.00
N VAL A 310 10.15 -8.99 -8.30
CA VAL A 310 11.28 -8.15 -8.67
C VAL A 310 11.32 -6.97 -7.69
N GLY A 311 12.37 -6.91 -6.87
CA GLY A 311 12.54 -5.87 -5.85
C GLY A 311 13.06 -4.53 -6.41
N LYS A 312 13.02 -3.49 -5.58
CA LYS A 312 13.41 -2.10 -5.92
C LYS A 312 14.80 -1.99 -6.56
N ALA A 313 15.80 -2.70 -6.03
CA ALA A 313 17.17 -2.68 -6.56
C ALA A 313 17.22 -3.25 -7.99
N ALA A 314 16.63 -4.43 -8.20
CA ALA A 314 16.57 -5.05 -9.53
C ALA A 314 15.79 -4.20 -10.54
N LEU A 315 14.70 -3.54 -10.12
CA LEU A 315 13.95 -2.61 -10.97
C LEU A 315 14.78 -1.38 -11.35
N ARG A 316 15.56 -0.84 -10.40
CA ARG A 316 16.48 0.28 -10.66
C ARG A 316 17.55 -0.11 -11.67
N ASP A 317 18.22 -1.24 -11.46
CA ASP A 317 19.29 -1.72 -12.32
C ASP A 317 18.78 -2.07 -13.71
N PHE A 318 17.58 -2.67 -13.78
CA PHE A 318 16.88 -2.93 -15.03
C PHE A 318 16.68 -1.64 -15.84
N TRP A 319 16.19 -0.57 -15.21
CA TRP A 319 15.91 0.69 -15.91
C TRP A 319 17.17 1.45 -16.29
N ALA A 320 18.21 1.43 -15.45
CA ALA A 320 19.48 2.10 -15.73
C ALA A 320 20.21 1.52 -16.96
N SER A 321 19.88 0.30 -17.38
CA SER A 321 20.46 -0.38 -18.54
C SER A 321 19.81 -0.04 -19.89
N ARG A 322 18.89 0.93 -19.95
CA ARG A 322 18.01 1.20 -21.10
C ARG A 322 18.24 2.54 -21.77
#